data_AF-A0A0D0JUI7-F1
#
_entry.id   AF-A0A0D0JUI7-F1
#
_cell.length_a   1.000
_cell.length_b   1.000
_cell.length_c   1.000
_cell.angle_alpha   90.00
_cell.angle_beta   90.00
_cell.angle_gamma   90.00
#
_symmetry.space_group_name_H-M   'P 1'
#
loop_
_entity.id
_entity.type
_entity.pdbx_description
1 polymer ?
#
loop_
_entity_poly.entity_id
_entity_poly.type
_entity_poly.pdbx_seq_one_letter_code
_entity_poly.pdbx_strand_id
1 'polypeptide(L)'
;PVTGTVGGDAKVGDTVTLTVNGKNFTGLVTNTNGTLGFSINVPGADLAADSDRTIDASISTTDAAGNVGTASDTEGYSVDTTAPVPTITLDANITADDVINSTEAGQQIPVTGTV
;
A
#
# COMPACT_ATOMS: atom_id res chain seq x y z
N PRO A 1 0.36 -8.43 -3.58
CA PRO A 1 -0.69 -9.37 -3.12
C PRO A 1 -0.89 -9.19 -1.62
N VAL A 2 -2.10 -9.44 -1.12
CA VAL A 2 -2.38 -9.60 0.31
C VAL A 2 -2.04 -11.05 0.67
N THR A 3 -1.29 -11.25 1.75
CA THR A 3 -0.79 -12.57 2.18
C THR A 3 -1.15 -12.85 3.62
N GLY A 4 -1.32 -14.13 3.96
CA GLY A 4 -1.53 -14.57 5.33
C GLY A 4 -1.28 -16.06 5.51
N THR A 5 -1.22 -16.51 6.76
CA THR A 5 -1.08 -17.92 7.14
C THR A 5 -2.43 -18.51 7.54
N VAL A 6 -2.57 -19.82 7.39
CA VAL A 6 -3.73 -20.57 7.90
C VAL A 6 -3.24 -21.76 8.72
N GLY A 7 -4.09 -22.28 9.61
CA GLY A 7 -3.74 -23.38 10.50
C GLY A 7 -4.96 -24.20 10.92
N GLY A 8 -4.78 -25.08 11.92
CA GLY A 8 -5.82 -26.04 12.33
C GLY A 8 -6.08 -27.07 11.22
N ASP A 9 -7.35 -27.30 10.91
CA ASP A 9 -7.80 -28.25 9.88
C ASP A 9 -7.77 -27.68 8.45
N ALA A 10 -7.21 -26.47 8.28
CA ALA A 10 -6.97 -25.92 6.95
C ALA A 10 -5.99 -26.81 6.17
N LYS A 11 -6.25 -26.97 4.88
CA LYS A 11 -5.47 -27.81 3.96
C LYS A 11 -5.25 -27.12 2.63
N VAL A 12 -4.22 -27.55 1.91
CA VAL A 12 -3.95 -27.07 0.56
C VAL A 12 -5.18 -27.26 -0.33
N GLY A 13 -5.56 -26.21 -1.05
CA GLY A 13 -6.74 -26.19 -1.90
C GLY A 13 -8.02 -25.68 -1.22
N ASP A 14 -8.03 -25.44 0.09
CA ASP A 14 -9.13 -24.73 0.73
C ASP A 14 -9.25 -23.30 0.18
N THR A 15 -10.48 -22.79 0.10
CA THR A 15 -10.73 -21.45 -0.43
C THR A 15 -10.64 -20.40 0.69
N VAL A 16 -9.79 -19.40 0.47
CA VAL A 16 -9.74 -18.16 1.26
C VAL A 16 -10.44 -17.06 0.48
N THR A 17 -11.29 -16.31 1.15
CA THR A 17 -11.99 -15.13 0.59
C THR A 17 -11.59 -13.90 1.37
N LEU A 18 -11.12 -12.87 0.67
CA LEU A 18 -10.91 -11.52 1.19
C LEU A 18 -12.06 -10.63 0.73
N THR A 19 -12.66 -9.88 1.64
CA THR A 19 -13.61 -8.81 1.32
C THR A 19 -12.87 -7.48 1.44
N VAL A 20 -12.86 -6.69 0.37
CA VAL A 20 -12.26 -5.35 0.31
C VAL A 20 -13.17 -4.47 -0.52
N ASN A 21 -13.54 -3.28 -0.03
CA ASN A 21 -14.45 -2.37 -0.73
C ASN A 21 -15.77 -3.05 -1.13
N GLY A 22 -16.28 -3.93 -0.26
CA GLY A 22 -17.47 -4.75 -0.50
C GLY A 22 -17.35 -5.79 -1.63
N LYS A 23 -16.13 -6.05 -2.14
CA LYS A 23 -15.87 -7.03 -3.20
C LYS A 23 -15.10 -8.23 -2.65
N ASN A 24 -15.44 -9.41 -3.17
CA ASN A 24 -14.79 -10.66 -2.78
C ASN A 24 -13.64 -11.00 -3.74
N PHE A 25 -12.48 -11.31 -3.15
CA PHE A 25 -11.29 -11.79 -3.84
C PHE A 25 -10.91 -13.14 -3.26
N THR A 26 -10.85 -14.16 -4.12
CA THR A 26 -10.61 -15.54 -3.66
C THR A 26 -9.22 -16.03 -4.04
N GLY A 27 -8.66 -16.88 -3.20
CA GLY A 27 -7.47 -17.67 -3.49
C GLY A 27 -7.52 -19.02 -2.81
N LEU A 28 -6.52 -19.84 -3.09
CA LEU A 28 -6.40 -21.16 -2.48
C LEU A 28 -5.30 -21.14 -1.42
N VAL A 29 -5.50 -21.94 -0.37
CA VAL A 29 -4.43 -22.28 0.56
C VAL A 29 -3.35 -23.05 -0.20
N THR A 30 -2.10 -22.63 0.01
CA THR A 30 -0.89 -23.23 -0.53
C THR A 30 0.05 -23.63 0.60
N ASN A 31 0.97 -24.56 0.34
CA ASN A 31 2.04 -24.88 1.27
C ASN A 31 3.36 -24.36 0.68
N THR A 32 4.03 -23.46 1.40
CA THR A 32 5.36 -22.97 1.05
C THR A 32 6.31 -23.30 2.20
N ASN A 33 7.30 -24.16 1.92
CA ASN A 33 8.32 -24.59 2.89
C ASN A 33 7.77 -25.16 4.20
N GLY A 34 6.64 -25.88 4.14
CA GLY A 34 6.01 -26.51 5.32
C GLY A 34 4.97 -25.62 6.01
N THR A 35 4.81 -24.36 5.58
CA THR A 35 3.83 -23.43 6.15
C THR A 35 2.64 -23.28 5.22
N LEU A 36 1.44 -23.42 5.78
CA LEU A 36 0.20 -23.16 5.05
C LEU A 36 -0.12 -21.67 5.04
N GLY A 37 -0.51 -21.16 3.88
CA GLY A 37 -0.89 -19.75 3.72
C GLY A 37 -1.55 -19.46 2.38
N PHE A 38 -1.85 -18.19 2.13
CA PHE A 38 -2.47 -17.72 0.90
C PHE A 38 -1.78 -16.45 0.40
N SER A 39 -1.95 -16.16 -0.90
CA SER A 39 -1.52 -14.93 -1.56
C SER A 39 -2.57 -14.56 -2.59
N ILE A 40 -3.30 -13.47 -2.36
CA ILE A 40 -4.43 -13.05 -3.18
C ILE A 40 -4.14 -11.64 -3.72
N ASN A 41 -4.28 -11.47 -5.02
CA ASN A 41 -4.13 -10.15 -5.64
C ASN A 41 -5.40 -9.33 -5.43
N VAL A 42 -5.24 -8.18 -4.78
CA VAL A 42 -6.28 -7.17 -4.63
C VAL A 42 -5.81 -5.90 -5.36
N PRO A 43 -6.62 -5.32 -6.26
CA PRO A 43 -6.27 -4.07 -6.92
C PRO A 43 -6.08 -2.94 -5.90
N GLY A 44 -5.03 -2.13 -6.05
CA GLY A 44 -4.79 -0.98 -5.18
C GLY A 44 -5.92 0.06 -5.21
N ALA A 45 -6.66 0.15 -6.32
CA ALA A 45 -7.83 1.01 -6.43
C ALA A 45 -8.97 0.58 -5.50
N ASP A 46 -9.15 -0.73 -5.28
CA ASP A 46 -10.14 -1.24 -4.33
C ASP A 46 -9.68 -0.98 -2.89
N LEU A 47 -8.40 -1.18 -2.58
CA LEU A 47 -7.85 -0.83 -1.26
C LEU A 47 -7.97 0.68 -0.95
N ALA A 48 -7.77 1.53 -1.96
CA ALA A 48 -7.91 2.97 -1.81
C ALA A 48 -9.37 3.41 -1.61
N ALA A 49 -10.30 2.75 -2.31
CA ALA A 49 -11.73 3.06 -2.29
C ALA A 49 -12.48 2.46 -1.09
N ASP A 50 -11.90 1.44 -0.44
CA ASP A 50 -12.45 0.82 0.75
C ASP A 50 -12.66 1.84 1.88
N SER A 51 -13.88 1.93 2.40
CA SER A 51 -14.29 3.04 3.27
C SER A 51 -13.86 2.88 4.72
N ASP A 52 -13.84 1.65 5.22
CA ASP A 52 -13.46 1.31 6.60
C ASP A 52 -12.00 0.86 6.74
N ARG A 53 -11.30 0.72 5.60
CA ARG A 53 -9.87 0.40 5.52
C ARG A 53 -9.52 -0.85 6.30
N THR A 54 -10.36 -1.86 6.16
CA THR A 54 -10.23 -3.13 6.84
C THR A 54 -10.44 -4.25 5.84
N ILE A 55 -9.48 -5.19 5.78
CA ILE A 55 -9.62 -6.39 4.97
C ILE A 55 -10.27 -7.47 5.84
N ASP A 56 -11.43 -7.97 5.44
CA ASP A 56 -12.05 -9.13 6.08
C ASP A 56 -11.59 -10.41 5.38
N ALA A 57 -10.90 -11.30 6.10
CA ALA A 57 -10.49 -12.60 5.60
C ALA A 57 -11.40 -13.70 6.15
N SER A 58 -11.74 -14.67 5.31
CA SER A 58 -12.45 -15.88 5.73
C SER A 58 -11.93 -17.11 4.99
N ILE A 59 -12.02 -18.27 5.63
CA ILE A 59 -11.67 -19.57 5.07
C ILE A 59 -12.78 -20.59 5.38
N SER A 60 -12.98 -21.53 4.46
CA SER A 60 -13.75 -22.74 4.71
C SER A 60 -12.92 -23.98 4.36
N THR A 61 -12.93 -24.96 5.27
CA THR A 61 -12.37 -26.31 5.07
C THR A 61 -13.45 -27.35 5.23
N THR A 62 -13.31 -28.49 4.54
CA THR A 62 -14.22 -29.63 4.67
C THR A 62 -13.41 -30.88 4.98
N ASP A 63 -13.69 -31.58 6.08
CA ASP A 63 -12.96 -32.81 6.41
C ASP A 63 -13.34 -33.99 5.48
N ALA A 64 -12.69 -35.14 5.68
CA ALA A 64 -12.95 -36.34 4.85
C ALA A 64 -14.35 -36.94 5.05
N ALA A 65 -15.01 -36.64 6.18
CA ALA A 65 -16.37 -37.07 6.48
C ALA A 65 -17.44 -36.09 5.96
N GLY A 66 -17.02 -34.94 5.42
CA GLY A 66 -17.91 -33.91 4.88
C GLY A 66 -18.30 -32.82 5.86
N ASN A 67 -17.69 -32.75 7.06
CA ASN A 67 -17.96 -31.68 8.01
C ASN A 67 -17.27 -30.39 7.56
N VAL A 68 -17.99 -29.27 7.64
CA VAL A 68 -17.46 -27.95 7.23
C VAL A 68 -17.04 -27.15 8.46
N GLY A 69 -15.81 -26.65 8.43
CA GLY A 69 -15.27 -25.67 9.39
C GLY A 69 -15.01 -24.33 8.71
N THR A 70 -15.17 -23.24 9.47
CA THR A 70 -14.90 -21.88 9.00
C THR A 70 -14.12 -21.08 10.03
N ALA A 71 -13.28 -20.15 9.57
CA ALA A 71 -12.62 -19.16 10.42
C ALA A 71 -12.57 -17.81 9.68
N SER A 72 -12.42 -16.74 10.45
CA SER A 72 -12.30 -15.37 9.93
C SER A 72 -11.31 -14.56 10.74
N ASP A 73 -10.73 -13.55 10.10
CA ASP A 73 -9.84 -12.55 10.72
C ASP A 73 -9.98 -11.21 9.99
N THR A 74 -9.53 -10.13 10.61
CA THR A 74 -9.59 -8.78 10.02
C THR A 74 -8.27 -8.05 10.21
N GLU A 75 -7.81 -7.33 9.18
CA GLU A 75 -6.61 -6.51 9.28
C GLU A 75 -6.89 -5.07 8.79
N GLY A 76 -6.62 -4.10 9.66
CA GLY A 76 -6.77 -2.68 9.35
C GLY A 76 -5.54 -2.11 8.65
N TYR A 77 -5.74 -1.10 7.80
CA TYR A 77 -4.64 -0.41 7.11
C TYR A 77 -4.90 1.09 6.92
N SER A 78 -3.90 1.81 6.43
CA SER A 78 -4.02 3.23 6.06
C SER A 78 -3.65 3.43 4.60
N VAL A 79 -4.16 4.50 4.00
CA VAL A 79 -3.81 4.89 2.64
C VAL A 79 -3.38 6.35 2.68
N ASP A 80 -2.16 6.60 2.24
CA ASP A 80 -1.65 7.93 1.97
C ASP A 80 -1.27 8.03 0.49
N THR A 81 -2.10 8.73 -0.27
CA THR A 81 -1.82 9.08 -1.67
C THR A 81 -1.47 10.55 -1.84
N THR A 82 -1.23 11.27 -0.74
CA THR A 82 -0.97 12.70 -0.75
C THR A 82 0.51 12.91 -1.04
N ALA A 83 0.82 13.44 -2.23
CA ALA A 83 2.19 13.81 -2.52
C ALA A 83 2.59 15.03 -1.67
N PRO A 84 3.83 15.08 -1.16
CA PRO A 84 4.35 16.30 -0.55
C PRO A 84 4.42 17.41 -1.61
N VAL A 85 4.11 18.64 -1.21
CA VAL A 85 4.18 19.82 -2.06
C VAL A 85 5.32 20.71 -1.58
N PRO A 86 6.54 20.59 -2.14
CA PRO A 86 7.65 21.45 -1.76
C PRO A 86 7.50 22.86 -2.34
N THR A 87 8.01 23.85 -1.61
CA THR A 87 8.17 25.24 -2.07
C THR A 87 9.65 25.58 -2.22
N ILE A 88 9.94 26.50 -3.14
CA ILE A 88 11.25 27.13 -3.27
C ILE A 88 11.04 28.57 -3.74
N THR A 89 11.71 29.50 -3.07
CA THR A 89 11.65 30.92 -3.43
C THR A 89 13.07 31.45 -3.50
N LEU A 90 13.44 32.07 -4.62
CA LEU A 90 14.68 32.83 -4.70
C LEU A 90 14.53 34.14 -3.93
N ASP A 91 15.59 34.59 -3.26
CA ASP A 91 15.60 35.91 -2.65
C ASP A 91 15.37 36.97 -3.73
N ALA A 92 14.77 38.10 -3.34
CA ALA A 92 14.51 39.18 -4.29
C ALA A 92 15.81 39.74 -4.85
N ASN A 93 15.82 39.95 -6.17
CA ASN A 93 16.91 40.48 -6.99
C ASN A 93 18.13 39.55 -7.11
N ILE A 94 18.68 39.44 -8.31
CA ILE A 94 20.06 39.00 -8.51
C ILE A 94 20.97 40.22 -8.34
N THR A 95 21.93 40.15 -7.41
CA THR A 95 22.67 41.33 -6.89
C THR A 95 21.72 42.35 -6.23
N ALA A 96 22.11 43.63 -6.13
CA ALA A 96 21.32 44.63 -5.40
C ALA A 96 20.08 45.11 -6.17
N ASP A 97 20.10 45.06 -7.50
CA ASP A 97 19.15 45.75 -8.38
C ASP A 97 18.56 44.86 -9.49
N ASP A 98 18.78 43.54 -9.42
CA ASP A 98 18.31 42.56 -10.41
C ASP A 98 18.91 42.76 -11.80
N VAL A 99 20.08 43.41 -11.88
CA VAL A 99 20.80 43.69 -13.12
C VAL A 99 22.27 43.33 -12.94
N ILE A 100 22.81 42.54 -13.88
CA ILE A 100 24.25 42.27 -13.93
C ILE A 100 24.95 43.37 -14.71
N ASN A 101 25.82 44.12 -14.05
CA ASN A 101 26.71 45.09 -14.68
C ASN A 101 28.03 44.44 -15.18
N SER A 102 28.86 45.19 -15.90
CA SER A 102 30.09 44.69 -16.51
C SER A 102 31.11 44.14 -15.49
N THR A 103 31.10 44.68 -14.28
CA THR A 103 31.99 44.24 -13.20
C THR A 103 31.49 42.92 -12.60
N GLU A 104 30.19 42.82 -12.35
CA GLU A 104 29.52 41.61 -11.82
C GLU A 104 29.59 40.43 -12.79
N ALA A 105 29.52 40.69 -14.11
CA ALA A 105 29.64 39.66 -15.14
C ALA A 105 30.99 38.92 -15.12
N GLY A 106 32.03 39.50 -14.50
CA GLY A 106 33.34 38.88 -14.31
C GLY A 106 33.50 38.15 -12.98
N GLN A 107 32.46 38.07 -12.16
CA GLN A 107 32.51 37.53 -10.80
C GLN A 107 31.56 36.34 -10.61
N GLN A 108 31.77 35.58 -9.54
CA GLN A 108 30.80 34.59 -9.09
C GLN A 108 29.73 35.29 -8.24
N ILE A 109 28.48 35.28 -8.71
CA ILE A 109 27.36 35.88 -7.99
C ILE A 109 26.66 34.81 -7.15
N PRO A 110 26.57 34.96 -5.81
CA PRO A 110 25.78 34.06 -4.99
C PRO A 110 24.29 34.27 -5.27
N VAL A 111 23.58 33.17 -5.47
CA VAL A 111 22.12 33.16 -5.59
C VAL A 111 21.58 32.47 -4.34
N THR A 112 20.71 33.16 -3.62
CA THR A 112 20.14 32.71 -2.36
C THR A 112 18.62 32.63 -2.45
N GLY A 113 18.01 32.03 -1.44
CA GLY A 113 16.58 31.81 -1.38
C GLY A 113 16.15 31.25 -0.05
N THR A 114 14.85 31.07 0.10
CA THR A 114 14.19 30.52 1.28
C THR A 114 13.30 29.34 0.91
N VAL A 115 13.02 28.50 1.91
CA VAL A 115 12.09 27.35 1.83
C VAL A 115 10.75 27.69 2.44
#